data_AF-A0A034VQ32-F1
#
_entry.id   AF-A0A034VQ32-F1
#
_cell.length_a   1.000
_cell.length_b   1.000
_cell.length_c   1.000
_cell.angle_alpha   90.00
_cell.angle_beta   90.00
_cell.angle_gamma   90.00
#
_symmetry.space_group_name_H-M   'P 1'
#
loop_
_entity.id
_entity.type
_entity.pdbx_description
1 polymer ?
#
loop_
_entity_poly.entity_id
_entity_poly.type
_entity_poly.pdbx_seq_one_letter_code
_entity_poly.pdbx_strand_id
1 'polypeptide(L)'
;MKENVGCANILPLFPRSYLPNDFFLQHEICARLFMNFQIEAIEANIQTYEVKPTRRQVIYKQHFRTETANEFYARYKVCSIAEQNKVLYGHQATEENCKSAPFCRGSYTEREMAKETTMEERIFSFHRYINNLEKILDFNYDIQFQEEYDTSTPELHIYRGAPFTELLSSLFAHPYVMQLHQKLKEMLNRDPIYMLKPNCIADDEEIQLNLNMHGYSLLPREYFIGLLDTIHEKQTRRILLSNVAFLTHLSVSVLLSLALFVFGHLSISTGPNFQIELLAKCDKYTQDQMSTLKRIRDLLAEDANVLCIMPIEKLHRNKFANTLMAYNNQLLMKNFKLALDN
;
A
#
# COMPACT_ATOMS: atom_id res chain seq x y z
N MET A 1 50.46 19.23 -23.16
CA MET A 1 50.82 18.99 -21.74
C MET A 1 49.52 18.92 -20.96
N LYS A 2 49.09 17.72 -20.57
CA LYS A 2 48.05 17.54 -19.54
C LYS A 2 48.80 17.17 -18.28
N GLU A 3 48.83 18.07 -17.31
CA GLU A 3 49.35 17.77 -15.99
C GLU A 3 48.43 16.72 -15.37
N ASN A 4 48.92 15.50 -15.24
CA ASN A 4 48.34 14.52 -14.33
C ASN A 4 48.56 15.06 -12.92
N VAL A 5 47.56 15.76 -12.39
CA VAL A 5 47.50 16.08 -10.96
C VAL A 5 47.38 14.75 -10.23
N GLY A 6 48.52 14.21 -9.83
CA GLY A 6 48.56 13.04 -8.95
C GLY A 6 47.85 13.43 -7.66
N CYS A 7 46.76 12.75 -7.34
CA CYS A 7 46.20 12.79 -5.99
C CYS A 7 47.30 12.30 -5.05
N ALA A 8 48.00 13.25 -4.42
CA ALA A 8 48.82 12.98 -3.25
C ALA A 8 47.97 12.15 -2.29
N ASN A 9 48.54 11.09 -1.71
CA ASN A 9 47.84 10.22 -0.76
C ASN A 9 47.18 11.07 0.34
N ILE A 10 45.88 11.35 0.20
CA ILE A 10 45.09 12.06 1.20
C ILE A 10 44.87 11.05 2.32
N LEU A 11 45.80 11.02 3.28
CA LEU A 11 45.61 10.30 4.52
C LEU A 11 44.40 10.93 5.24
N PRO A 12 43.38 10.14 5.59
CA PRO A 12 42.23 10.68 6.29
C PRO A 12 42.67 11.25 7.64
N LEU A 13 42.21 12.46 7.96
CA LEU A 13 42.51 13.15 9.23
C LEU A 13 42.09 12.33 10.47
N PHE A 14 41.11 11.44 10.30
CA PHE A 14 40.64 10.54 11.35
C PHE A 14 40.52 9.11 10.84
N PRO A 15 40.89 8.11 11.65
CA PRO A 15 40.62 6.72 11.32
C PRO A 15 39.11 6.46 11.30
N ARG A 16 38.66 5.57 10.40
CA ARG A 16 37.24 5.23 10.20
C ARG A 16 36.53 4.84 11.51
N SER A 17 37.25 4.19 12.42
CA SER A 17 36.75 3.76 13.74
C SER A 17 36.32 4.91 14.65
N TYR A 18 36.77 6.15 14.39
CA TYR A 18 36.48 7.31 15.24
C TYR A 18 35.30 8.14 14.71
N LEU A 19 34.78 7.78 13.53
CA LEU A 19 33.64 8.45 12.94
C LEU A 19 32.34 7.76 13.41
N PRO A 20 31.35 8.52 13.91
CA PRO A 20 30.05 7.95 14.30
C PRO A 20 29.35 7.25 13.14
N ASN A 21 28.64 6.15 13.41
CA ASN A 21 27.88 5.43 12.37
C ASN A 21 26.80 6.30 11.72
N ASP A 22 26.19 7.20 12.48
CA ASP A 22 25.19 8.14 11.97
C ASP A 22 25.77 9.11 10.93
N PHE A 23 27.03 9.50 11.09
CA PHE A 23 27.72 10.33 10.11
C PHE A 23 27.91 9.59 8.78
N PHE A 24 28.26 8.30 8.82
CA PHE A 24 28.36 7.50 7.59
C PHE A 24 27.01 7.34 6.91
N LEU A 25 25.94 7.11 7.67
CA LEU A 25 24.59 7.00 7.13
C LEU A 25 24.14 8.30 6.47
N GLN A 26 24.35 9.44 7.14
CA GLN A 26 24.04 10.76 6.57
C GLN A 26 24.87 11.04 5.32
N HIS A 27 26.17 10.75 5.35
CA HIS A 27 27.04 10.92 4.18
C HIS A 27 26.57 10.06 3.00
N GLU A 28 26.17 8.81 3.25
CA GLU A 28 25.62 7.94 2.21
C GLU A 28 24.30 8.49 1.64
N ILE A 29 23.40 8.98 2.49
CA ILE A 29 22.14 9.62 2.07
C ILE A 29 22.43 10.86 1.21
N CYS A 30 23.36 11.72 1.64
CA CYS A 30 23.75 12.92 0.90
C CYS A 30 24.40 12.59 -0.44
N ALA A 31 25.28 11.58 -0.48
CA ALA A 31 25.90 11.12 -1.73
C ALA A 31 24.87 10.57 -2.72
N ARG A 32 23.87 9.82 -2.23
CA ARG A 32 22.75 9.34 -3.05
C ARG A 32 21.89 10.49 -3.57
N LEU A 33 21.55 11.47 -2.73
CA LEU A 33 20.82 12.66 -3.13
C LEU A 33 21.57 13.45 -4.21
N PHE A 34 22.87 13.68 -4.01
CA PHE A 34 23.70 14.37 -5.00
C PHE A 34 23.75 13.62 -6.33
N MET A 35 23.95 12.30 -6.29
CA MET A 35 23.91 11.46 -7.49
C MET A 35 22.58 11.57 -8.23
N ASN A 36 21.45 11.55 -7.50
CA ASN A 36 20.13 11.73 -8.09
C ASN A 36 19.97 13.09 -8.75
N PHE A 37 20.42 14.18 -8.11
CA PHE A 37 20.39 15.52 -8.72
C PHE A 37 21.27 15.61 -9.97
N GLN A 38 22.44 14.97 -9.98
CA GLN A 38 23.27 14.92 -11.18
C GLN A 38 22.61 14.14 -12.32
N ILE A 39 21.96 13.00 -12.00
CA ILE A 39 21.18 12.22 -12.96
C ILE A 39 20.05 13.09 -13.53
N GLU A 40 19.26 13.75 -12.69
CA GLU A 40 18.16 14.62 -13.12
C GLU A 40 18.65 15.77 -14.00
N ALA A 41 19.76 16.43 -13.65
CA ALA A 41 20.33 17.52 -14.43
C ALA A 41 20.82 17.04 -15.81
N ILE A 42 21.46 15.87 -15.86
CA ILE A 42 21.90 15.25 -17.13
C ILE A 42 20.68 14.86 -17.97
N GLU A 43 19.67 14.24 -17.36
CA GLU A 43 18.44 13.84 -18.06
C GLU A 43 17.66 15.06 -18.56
N ALA A 44 17.55 16.14 -17.79
CA ALA A 44 16.91 17.38 -18.21
C ALA A 44 17.66 18.04 -19.39
N ASN A 45 18.99 18.02 -19.38
CA ASN A 45 19.78 18.49 -20.51
C ASN A 45 19.55 17.61 -21.75
N ILE A 46 19.54 16.28 -21.61
CA ILE A 46 19.21 15.37 -22.73
C ILE A 46 17.81 15.67 -23.28
N GLN A 47 16.81 15.85 -22.40
CA GLN A 47 15.44 16.22 -22.77
C GLN A 47 15.35 17.56 -23.50
N THR A 48 16.23 18.52 -23.17
CA THR A 48 16.26 19.85 -23.80
C THR A 48 16.76 19.78 -25.25
N TYR A 49 17.62 18.81 -25.58
CA TYR A 49 18.21 18.67 -26.92
C TYR A 49 17.59 17.54 -27.77
N GLU A 50 16.81 16.63 -27.18
CA GLU A 50 16.08 15.61 -27.94
C GLU A 50 14.72 16.12 -28.42
N VAL A 51 14.56 16.23 -29.74
CA VAL A 51 13.25 16.33 -30.38
C VAL A 51 12.50 15.02 -30.10
N LYS A 52 11.51 15.05 -29.19
CA LYS A 52 10.71 13.88 -28.79
C LYS A 52 10.09 13.20 -30.01
N PRO A 53 10.59 12.04 -30.45
CA PRO A 53 9.97 11.35 -31.57
C PRO A 53 8.66 10.74 -31.10
N THR A 54 7.56 11.01 -31.82
CA THR A 54 6.26 10.41 -31.51
C THR A 54 6.36 8.89 -31.55
N ARG A 55 5.55 8.16 -30.76
CA ARG A 55 5.49 6.69 -30.76
C ARG A 55 5.42 6.07 -32.16
N ARG A 56 4.68 6.71 -33.08
CA ARG A 56 4.62 6.33 -34.51
C ARG A 56 5.99 6.36 -35.19
N GLN A 57 6.81 7.37 -34.90
CA GLN A 57 8.15 7.51 -35.47
C GLN A 57 9.13 6.48 -34.90
N VAL A 58 8.98 6.08 -33.63
CA VAL A 58 9.79 5.00 -33.02
C VAL A 58 9.46 3.66 -33.67
N ILE A 59 8.15 3.33 -33.77
CA ILE A 59 7.67 2.11 -34.44
C ILE A 59 8.14 2.09 -35.90
N TYR A 60 8.00 3.22 -36.61
CA TYR A 60 8.46 3.36 -37.99
C TYR A 60 9.98 3.13 -38.12
N LYS A 61 10.80 3.73 -37.25
CA LYS A 61 12.26 3.52 -37.25
C LYS A 61 12.63 2.06 -36.99
N GLN A 62 11.90 1.38 -36.11
CA GLN A 62 12.14 -0.03 -35.83
C GLN A 62 11.74 -0.92 -37.01
N HIS A 63 10.59 -0.67 -37.63
CA HIS A 63 10.20 -1.31 -38.89
C HIS A 63 11.25 -1.10 -39.97
N PHE A 64 11.68 0.15 -40.19
CA PHE A 64 12.68 0.49 -41.19
C PHE A 64 14.02 -0.22 -40.95
N ARG A 65 14.47 -0.31 -39.69
CA ARG A 65 15.68 -1.08 -39.33
C ARG A 65 15.52 -2.57 -39.65
N THR A 66 14.39 -3.16 -39.30
CA THR A 66 14.10 -4.57 -39.57
C THR A 66 14.04 -4.84 -41.06
N GLU A 67 13.38 -3.98 -41.84
CA GLU A 67 13.31 -4.14 -43.30
C GLU A 67 14.69 -3.97 -43.95
N THR A 68 15.47 -2.97 -43.52
CA THR A 68 16.83 -2.76 -44.01
C THR A 68 17.73 -3.97 -43.69
N ALA A 69 17.60 -4.54 -42.49
CA ALA A 69 18.34 -5.73 -42.10
C ALA A 69 17.92 -6.96 -42.91
N ASN A 70 16.61 -7.16 -43.12
CA ASN A 70 16.09 -8.25 -43.93
C ASN A 70 16.56 -8.15 -45.38
N GLU A 71 16.53 -6.95 -45.96
CA GLU A 71 17.02 -6.70 -47.32
C GLU A 71 18.52 -6.97 -47.42
N PHE A 72 19.30 -6.56 -46.40
CA PHE A 72 20.72 -6.88 -46.31
C PHE A 72 20.95 -8.40 -46.24
N TYR A 73 20.22 -9.11 -45.37
CA TYR A 73 20.33 -10.57 -45.26
C TYR A 73 19.96 -11.28 -46.56
N ALA A 74 18.89 -10.83 -47.24
CA ALA A 74 18.47 -11.38 -48.52
C ALA A 74 19.51 -11.12 -49.62
N ARG A 75 19.98 -9.87 -49.75
CA ARG A 75 20.95 -9.47 -50.79
C ARG A 75 22.29 -10.19 -50.67
N TYR A 76 22.79 -10.31 -49.44
CA TYR A 76 24.09 -10.96 -49.19
C TYR A 76 23.96 -12.44 -48.84
N LYS A 77 22.75 -13.02 -48.93
CA LYS A 77 22.45 -14.43 -48.61
C LYS A 77 23.03 -14.82 -47.25
N VAL A 78 22.86 -13.94 -46.26
CA VAL A 78 23.30 -14.18 -44.90
C VAL A 78 22.42 -15.29 -44.32
N CYS A 79 22.94 -16.50 -44.31
CA CYS A 79 22.27 -17.65 -43.73
C CYS A 79 22.55 -17.74 -42.23
N SER A 80 21.61 -18.33 -41.50
CA SER A 80 21.84 -18.69 -40.10
C SER A 80 23.06 -19.61 -40.00
N ILE A 81 23.97 -19.29 -39.08
CA ILE A 81 25.13 -20.10 -38.80
C ILE A 81 24.68 -21.32 -38.00
N ALA A 82 25.13 -22.51 -38.39
CA ALA A 82 24.86 -23.74 -37.65
C ALA A 82 25.32 -23.59 -36.19
N GLU A 83 24.55 -24.14 -35.25
CA GLU A 83 24.84 -24.02 -33.80
C GLU A 83 26.30 -24.33 -33.47
N GLN A 84 26.83 -25.43 -34.03
CA GLN A 84 28.21 -25.86 -33.83
C GLN A 84 29.29 -24.86 -34.27
N ASN A 85 28.95 -23.91 -35.15
CA ASN A 85 29.86 -22.92 -35.69
C ASN A 85 29.71 -21.55 -35.01
N LYS A 86 28.81 -21.43 -34.02
CA LYS A 86 28.68 -20.21 -33.23
C LYS A 86 29.89 -20.10 -32.31
N VAL A 87 30.40 -18.88 -32.14
CA VAL A 87 31.58 -18.58 -31.30
C VAL A 87 31.42 -19.05 -29.85
N LEU A 88 30.18 -19.15 -29.36
CA LEU A 88 29.84 -19.57 -28.00
C LEU A 88 29.31 -21.01 -27.92
N TYR A 89 29.48 -21.82 -28.98
CA TYR A 89 29.02 -23.20 -28.98
C TYR A 89 29.68 -24.01 -27.86
N GLY A 90 28.87 -24.73 -27.07
CA GLY A 90 29.34 -25.55 -25.96
C GLY A 90 29.69 -24.80 -24.67
N HIS A 91 29.58 -23.46 -24.64
CA HIS A 91 29.65 -22.71 -23.38
C HIS A 91 28.25 -22.63 -22.77
N GLN A 92 28.08 -23.17 -21.56
CA GLN A 92 26.88 -22.89 -20.77
C GLN A 92 26.80 -21.37 -20.60
N ALA A 93 25.62 -20.80 -20.88
CA ALA A 93 25.36 -19.41 -20.59
C ALA A 93 25.67 -19.19 -19.11
N THR A 94 26.84 -18.61 -18.83
CA THR A 94 27.15 -18.18 -17.48
C THR A 94 26.05 -17.21 -17.11
N GLU A 95 25.21 -17.59 -16.14
CA GLU A 95 24.22 -16.73 -15.49
C GLU A 95 24.86 -15.45 -14.87
N GLU A 96 26.17 -15.31 -14.98
CA GLU A 96 26.96 -14.25 -14.34
C GLU A 96 27.02 -12.94 -15.11
N ASN A 97 26.56 -12.86 -16.36
CA ASN A 97 26.46 -11.59 -17.08
C ASN A 97 25.03 -11.03 -17.06
N CYS A 98 24.56 -10.68 -15.87
CA CYS A 98 23.64 -9.57 -15.54
C CYS A 98 23.14 -9.67 -14.08
N LYS A 99 24.03 -9.82 -13.09
CA LYS A 99 23.63 -9.71 -11.66
C LYS A 99 23.22 -8.29 -11.24
N SER A 100 23.43 -7.29 -12.10
CA SER A 100 22.68 -6.04 -12.02
C SER A 100 21.47 -6.16 -12.94
N ALA A 101 20.32 -6.57 -12.40
CA ALA A 101 19.06 -6.14 -12.99
C ALA A 101 19.19 -4.62 -13.20
N PRO A 102 19.01 -4.08 -14.41
CA PRO A 102 19.13 -2.64 -14.62
C PRO A 102 18.20 -1.96 -13.63
N PHE A 103 18.76 -1.07 -12.81
CA PHE A 103 18.05 -0.39 -11.72
C PHE A 103 16.77 0.31 -12.24
N CYS A 104 16.76 0.68 -13.52
CA CYS A 104 15.59 1.12 -14.25
C CYS A 104 15.16 0.05 -15.27
N ARG A 105 13.90 -0.43 -15.17
CA ARG A 105 13.30 -1.27 -16.21
C ARG A 105 13.14 -0.47 -17.50
N GLY A 106 13.88 -0.86 -18.53
CA GLY A 106 13.72 -0.36 -19.89
C GLY A 106 14.67 0.76 -20.30
N SER A 107 14.87 0.88 -21.61
CA SER A 107 15.62 1.96 -22.24
C SER A 107 15.01 3.33 -21.93
N TYR A 108 15.80 4.40 -22.04
CA TYR A 108 15.30 5.77 -21.86
C TYR A 108 14.06 6.06 -22.74
N THR A 109 14.03 5.52 -23.96
CA THR A 109 12.88 5.62 -24.87
C THR A 109 11.63 4.90 -24.33
N GLU A 110 11.79 3.74 -23.71
CA GLU A 110 10.68 3.04 -23.02
C GLU A 110 10.20 3.81 -21.80
N ARG A 111 11.10 4.52 -21.10
CA ARG A 111 10.77 5.39 -19.96
C ARG A 111 10.04 6.66 -20.38
N GLU A 112 10.43 7.31 -21.49
CA GLU A 112 9.69 8.44 -22.07
C GLU A 112 8.34 8.00 -22.65
N MET A 113 8.25 6.85 -23.32
CA MET A 113 6.96 6.31 -23.79
C MET A 113 6.02 5.95 -22.64
N ALA A 114 6.54 5.58 -21.47
CA ALA A 114 5.72 5.38 -20.28
C ALA A 114 5.13 6.68 -19.72
N LYS A 115 5.79 7.83 -19.94
CA LYS A 115 5.27 9.16 -19.55
C LYS A 115 4.09 9.60 -20.43
N GLU A 116 4.06 9.18 -21.70
CA GLU A 116 2.96 9.39 -22.67
C GLU A 116 1.95 8.23 -22.70
N THR A 117 1.68 7.58 -21.55
CA THR A 117 0.65 6.53 -21.50
C THR A 117 -0.74 7.14 -21.56
N THR A 118 -1.57 6.64 -22.48
CA THR A 118 -3.00 6.97 -22.49
C THR A 118 -3.66 6.45 -21.22
N MET A 119 -4.81 7.01 -20.85
CA MET A 119 -5.59 6.56 -19.69
C MET A 119 -5.88 5.05 -19.75
N GLU A 120 -6.22 4.55 -20.95
CA GLU A 120 -6.48 3.13 -21.22
C GLU A 120 -5.26 2.25 -20.95
N GLU A 121 -4.06 2.69 -21.37
CA GLU A 121 -2.82 1.95 -21.10
C GLU A 121 -2.46 1.96 -19.61
N ARG A 122 -2.77 3.05 -18.90
CA ARG A 122 -2.63 3.11 -17.44
C ARG A 122 -3.57 2.14 -16.75
N ILE A 123 -4.86 2.13 -17.12
CA ILE A 123 -5.86 1.18 -16.62
C ILE A 123 -5.41 -0.26 -16.86
N PHE A 124 -4.96 -0.58 -18.08
CA PHE A 124 -4.44 -1.91 -18.41
C PHE A 124 -3.22 -2.29 -17.56
N SER A 125 -2.31 -1.35 -17.33
CA SER A 125 -1.15 -1.56 -16.46
C SER A 125 -1.56 -1.83 -15.00
N PHE A 126 -2.61 -1.17 -14.50
CA PHE A 126 -3.15 -1.39 -13.17
C PHE A 126 -3.84 -2.76 -13.05
N HIS A 127 -4.63 -3.18 -14.04
CA HIS A 127 -5.17 -4.55 -14.06
C HIS A 127 -4.06 -5.60 -14.02
N ARG A 128 -2.99 -5.40 -14.81
CA ARG A 128 -1.83 -6.30 -14.78
C ARG A 128 -1.15 -6.29 -13.40
N TYR A 129 -1.01 -5.13 -12.79
CA TYR A 129 -0.43 -5.01 -11.46
C TYR A 129 -1.29 -5.70 -10.39
N ILE A 130 -2.60 -5.49 -10.40
CA ILE A 130 -3.58 -6.17 -9.54
C ILE A 130 -3.47 -7.68 -9.69
N ASN A 131 -3.51 -8.20 -10.92
CA ASN A 131 -3.42 -9.64 -11.17
C ASN A 131 -2.10 -10.25 -10.69
N ASN A 132 -1.00 -9.49 -10.74
CA ASN A 132 0.27 -9.93 -10.19
C ASN A 132 0.27 -9.90 -8.65
N LEU A 133 -0.32 -8.88 -8.04
CA LEU A 133 -0.44 -8.79 -6.59
C LEU A 133 -1.25 -9.94 -6.01
N GLU A 134 -2.37 -10.32 -6.65
CA GLU A 134 -3.19 -11.44 -6.19
C GLU A 134 -2.42 -12.76 -6.20
N LYS A 135 -1.55 -12.97 -7.19
CA LYS A 135 -0.67 -14.15 -7.26
C LYS A 135 0.43 -14.14 -6.21
N ILE A 136 0.96 -12.96 -5.86
CA ILE A 136 2.04 -12.82 -4.88
C ILE A 136 1.52 -12.95 -3.46
N LEU A 137 0.35 -12.35 -3.19
CA LEU A 137 -0.21 -12.23 -1.85
C LEU A 137 -1.05 -13.44 -1.44
N ASP A 138 -1.31 -14.37 -2.37
CA ASP A 138 -2.07 -15.60 -2.16
C ASP A 138 -3.26 -15.41 -1.24
N PHE A 139 -4.19 -14.53 -1.68
CA PHE A 139 -5.35 -14.20 -0.87
C PHE A 139 -6.20 -15.46 -0.63
N ASN A 140 -6.24 -15.94 0.61
CA ASN A 140 -7.21 -16.93 1.05
C ASN A 140 -8.61 -16.32 1.04
N TYR A 141 -9.27 -16.35 -0.11
CA TYR A 141 -10.70 -16.08 -0.22
C TYR A 141 -11.43 -17.09 0.68
N ASP A 142 -12.44 -16.64 1.43
CA ASP A 142 -13.14 -17.38 2.49
C ASP A 142 -12.48 -17.33 3.88
N ILE A 143 -12.08 -16.13 4.30
CA ILE A 143 -11.69 -15.90 5.69
C ILE A 143 -12.93 -16.13 6.56
N GLN A 144 -12.81 -17.02 7.54
CA GLN A 144 -13.73 -17.15 8.66
C GLN A 144 -12.94 -17.09 9.96
N PHE A 145 -13.22 -16.09 10.75
CA PHE A 145 -12.64 -15.92 12.08
C PHE A 145 -13.75 -15.67 13.06
N GLN A 146 -13.66 -16.34 14.21
CA GLN A 146 -14.56 -16.16 15.33
C GLN A 146 -13.72 -16.29 16.60
N GLU A 147 -13.91 -15.34 17.51
CA GLU A 147 -13.25 -15.35 18.81
C GLU A 147 -14.22 -14.87 19.88
N GLU A 148 -14.22 -15.61 20.99
CA GLU A 148 -14.97 -15.25 22.18
C GLU A 148 -14.00 -14.72 23.23
N TYR A 149 -14.40 -13.62 23.86
CA TYR A 149 -13.62 -12.95 24.87
C TYR A 149 -14.37 -12.95 26.20
N ASP A 150 -13.66 -13.21 27.28
CA ASP A 150 -14.18 -12.96 28.60
C ASP A 150 -14.16 -11.45 28.84
N THR A 151 -15.33 -10.88 29.11
CA THR A 151 -15.47 -9.44 29.38
C THR A 151 -14.72 -9.12 30.67
N SER A 152 -13.55 -8.52 30.50
CA SER A 152 -12.62 -8.17 31.59
C SER A 152 -12.68 -6.67 31.88
N THR A 153 -12.06 -6.25 32.99
CA THR A 153 -11.98 -4.84 33.35
C THR A 153 -11.22 -4.04 32.28
N PRO A 154 -11.73 -2.86 31.87
CA PRO A 154 -11.19 -2.09 30.76
C PRO A 154 -9.81 -1.51 31.10
N GLU A 155 -8.78 -1.99 30.41
CA GLU A 155 -7.42 -1.48 30.52
C GLU A 155 -7.10 -0.54 29.34
N LEU A 156 -7.69 0.67 29.36
CA LEU A 156 -7.49 1.67 28.31
C LEU A 156 -6.10 2.33 28.43
N HIS A 157 -5.34 2.32 27.33
CA HIS A 157 -4.03 2.97 27.22
C HIS A 157 -4.05 3.96 26.05
N ILE A 158 -3.94 5.25 26.35
CA ILE A 158 -4.14 6.31 25.37
C ILE A 158 -2.79 6.73 24.78
N TYR A 159 -2.62 6.49 23.48
CA TYR A 159 -1.51 7.03 22.70
C TYR A 159 -1.98 8.26 21.94
N ARG A 160 -1.23 9.36 22.08
CA ARG A 160 -1.51 10.63 21.43
C ARG A 160 -0.45 10.95 20.40
N GLY A 161 -0.83 11.68 19.37
CA GLY A 161 0.10 12.20 18.38
C GLY A 161 -0.54 13.27 17.50
N ALA A 162 0.26 13.82 16.60
CA ALA A 162 -0.22 14.86 15.70
C ALA A 162 -1.29 14.28 14.76
N PRO A 163 -2.34 15.07 14.48
CA PRO A 163 -3.35 14.65 13.57
C PRO A 163 -2.78 14.48 12.13
N PHE A 164 -2.89 13.29 11.52
CA PHE A 164 -2.67 13.05 10.08
C PHE A 164 -3.96 13.12 9.23
N THR A 165 -3.90 13.82 8.11
CA THR A 165 -5.06 13.97 7.20
C THR A 165 -5.21 12.83 6.20
N GLU A 166 -4.12 12.15 5.84
CA GLU A 166 -4.10 11.16 4.77
C GLU A 166 -3.48 9.83 5.19
N LEU A 167 -3.98 8.72 4.62
CA LEU A 167 -3.39 7.40 4.81
C LEU A 167 -2.35 7.16 3.71
N LEU A 168 -1.07 7.19 4.06
CA LEU A 168 0.01 6.83 3.13
C LEU A 168 0.48 5.38 3.31
N SER A 169 0.36 4.87 4.53
CA SER A 169 0.76 3.52 4.89
C SER A 169 -0.11 3.00 6.03
N SER A 170 -0.28 1.68 6.10
CA SER A 170 -1.00 1.02 7.20
C SER A 170 -0.28 -0.26 7.60
N LEU A 171 -0.24 -0.56 8.90
CA LEU A 171 0.20 -1.86 9.41
C LEU A 171 -0.90 -2.93 9.32
N PHE A 172 -2.12 -2.52 8.94
CA PHE A 172 -3.30 -3.39 8.81
C PHE A 172 -3.67 -3.60 7.33
N ALA A 173 -2.75 -3.29 6.42
CA ALA A 173 -2.82 -3.62 4.99
C ALA A 173 -1.41 -3.90 4.47
N HIS A 174 -1.30 -4.71 3.41
CA HIS A 174 -0.02 -5.05 2.83
C HIS A 174 0.61 -3.81 2.15
N PRO A 175 1.93 -3.56 2.29
CA PRO A 175 2.58 -2.38 1.70
C PRO A 175 2.33 -2.22 0.19
N TYR A 176 2.36 -3.31 -0.57
CA TYR A 176 2.05 -3.29 -2.01
C TYR A 176 0.60 -2.90 -2.35
N VAL A 177 -0.36 -3.23 -1.46
CA VAL A 177 -1.76 -2.81 -1.61
C VAL A 177 -1.88 -1.31 -1.34
N MET A 178 -1.17 -0.79 -0.33
CA MET A 178 -1.12 0.66 -0.07
C MET A 178 -0.41 1.44 -1.17
N GLN A 179 0.64 0.88 -1.78
CA GLN A 179 1.27 1.48 -2.95
C GLN A 179 0.32 1.54 -4.16
N LEU A 180 -0.52 0.51 -4.35
CA LEU A 180 -1.55 0.53 -5.37
C LEU A 180 -2.59 1.61 -5.09
N HIS A 181 -3.05 1.73 -3.84
CA HIS A 181 -3.98 2.76 -3.41
C HIS A 181 -3.49 4.16 -3.80
N GLN A 182 -2.25 4.52 -3.47
CA GLN A 182 -1.70 5.84 -3.81
C GLN A 182 -1.72 6.10 -5.32
N LYS A 183 -1.24 5.14 -6.11
CA LYS A 183 -1.22 5.26 -7.57
C LYS A 183 -2.61 5.38 -8.18
N LEU A 184 -3.59 4.67 -7.64
CA LEU A 184 -4.99 4.76 -8.08
C LEU A 184 -5.63 6.07 -7.66
N LYS A 185 -5.38 6.54 -6.43
CA LYS A 185 -5.86 7.83 -5.93
C LYS A 185 -5.34 8.99 -6.79
N GLU A 186 -4.05 8.97 -7.12
CA GLU A 186 -3.41 9.95 -8.03
C GLU A 186 -4.03 9.92 -9.43
N MET A 187 -4.36 8.73 -9.95
CA MET A 187 -4.91 8.59 -11.30
C MET A 187 -6.39 8.97 -11.38
N LEU A 188 -7.19 8.59 -10.37
CA LEU A 188 -8.64 8.79 -10.35
C LEU A 188 -9.06 10.16 -9.76
N ASN A 189 -8.15 10.87 -9.09
CA ASN A 189 -8.45 12.07 -8.29
C ASN A 189 -9.55 11.87 -7.23
N ARG A 190 -9.79 10.62 -6.81
CA ARG A 190 -10.71 10.22 -5.75
C ARG A 190 -10.13 9.03 -4.98
N ASP A 191 -10.56 8.85 -3.74
CA ASP A 191 -10.09 7.72 -2.93
C ASP A 191 -10.82 6.42 -3.31
N PRO A 192 -10.13 5.38 -3.81
CA PRO A 192 -10.77 4.14 -4.26
C PRO A 192 -11.06 3.16 -3.11
N ILE A 193 -10.82 3.53 -1.84
CA ILE A 193 -10.97 2.61 -0.70
C ILE A 193 -12.43 2.25 -0.41
N TYR A 194 -13.40 3.10 -0.74
CA TYR A 194 -14.83 2.87 -0.50
C TYR A 194 -15.65 2.90 -1.79
N MET A 195 -15.23 2.15 -2.80
CA MET A 195 -16.08 1.91 -3.98
C MET A 195 -17.36 1.15 -3.61
N LEU A 196 -17.25 0.18 -2.70
CA LEU A 196 -18.42 -0.39 -2.01
C LEU A 196 -18.81 0.51 -0.84
N LYS A 197 -20.09 0.89 -0.78
CA LYS A 197 -20.63 1.71 0.31
C LYS A 197 -20.51 0.92 1.63
N PRO A 198 -19.83 1.47 2.65
CA PRO A 198 -19.83 0.86 3.97
C PRO A 198 -21.23 0.98 4.60
N ASN A 199 -21.64 -0.06 5.32
CA ASN A 199 -22.93 -0.13 6.00
C ASN A 199 -22.73 -0.64 7.43
N CYS A 200 -23.53 -0.14 8.37
CA CYS A 200 -23.56 -0.60 9.74
C CYS A 200 -25.02 -0.88 10.14
N ILE A 201 -25.30 -2.11 10.55
CA ILE A 201 -26.61 -2.53 11.04
C ILE A 201 -26.47 -2.85 12.53
N ALA A 202 -27.36 -2.31 13.35
CA ALA A 202 -27.44 -2.65 14.77
C ALA A 202 -28.83 -3.16 15.12
N ASP A 203 -28.91 -4.38 15.65
CA ASP A 203 -30.18 -5.09 15.93
C ASP A 203 -31.21 -4.97 14.80
N ASP A 204 -30.76 -5.24 13.56
CA ASP A 204 -31.54 -5.19 12.32
C ASP A 204 -31.98 -3.79 11.83
N GLU A 205 -31.55 -2.72 12.51
CA GLU A 205 -31.73 -1.34 12.05
C GLU A 205 -30.45 -0.79 11.40
N GLU A 206 -30.58 -0.23 10.19
CA GLU A 206 -29.47 0.47 9.53
C GLU A 206 -29.17 1.78 10.25
N ILE A 207 -27.92 1.95 10.67
CA ILE A 207 -27.44 3.21 11.23
C ILE A 207 -27.04 4.11 10.05
N GLN A 208 -27.81 5.18 9.85
CA GLN A 208 -27.44 6.22 8.88
C GLN A 208 -26.24 7.00 9.40
N LEU A 209 -25.06 6.61 8.92
CA LEU A 209 -23.82 7.27 9.26
C LEU A 209 -23.53 8.31 8.19
N ASN A 210 -23.36 9.58 8.60
CA ASN A 210 -22.91 10.65 7.70
C ASN A 210 -21.40 10.49 7.45
N LEU A 211 -21.09 9.70 6.44
CA LEU A 211 -19.73 9.34 6.05
C LEU A 211 -19.14 10.46 5.18
N ASN A 212 -18.68 11.56 5.79
CA ASN A 212 -17.86 12.53 5.07
C ASN A 212 -16.42 12.01 5.01
N MET A 213 -16.12 11.19 3.99
CA MET A 213 -14.94 10.32 3.94
C MET A 213 -13.63 10.99 3.49
N HIS A 214 -13.43 12.25 3.88
CA HIS A 214 -12.24 13.03 3.52
C HIS A 214 -11.31 13.26 4.73
N GLY A 215 -10.45 12.27 5.05
CA GLY A 215 -9.42 12.31 6.11
C GLY A 215 -9.99 12.28 7.54
N TYR A 216 -9.74 11.31 8.41
CA TYR A 216 -8.53 11.09 9.23
C TYR A 216 -8.37 9.58 9.54
N SER A 217 -7.57 8.81 8.82
CA SER A 217 -7.65 8.66 7.39
C SER A 217 -8.49 7.41 7.08
N LEU A 218 -9.73 7.66 6.66
CA LEU A 218 -10.70 6.77 5.98
C LEU A 218 -11.89 6.27 6.81
N LEU A 219 -11.84 6.26 8.13
CA LEU A 219 -13.06 6.27 8.96
C LEU A 219 -12.99 7.51 9.84
N PRO A 220 -13.90 8.49 9.67
CA PRO A 220 -13.83 9.73 10.43
C PRO A 220 -14.05 9.44 11.91
N ARG A 221 -13.44 10.24 12.78
CA ARG A 221 -13.62 10.13 14.24
C ARG A 221 -15.10 10.21 14.62
N GLU A 222 -15.84 11.07 13.92
CA GLU A 222 -17.28 11.27 14.04
C GLU A 222 -18.07 9.98 13.78
N TYR A 223 -17.58 9.10 12.89
CA TYR A 223 -18.18 7.78 12.67
C TYR A 223 -18.14 6.95 13.95
N PHE A 224 -16.98 6.90 14.62
CA PHE A 224 -16.84 6.12 15.85
C PHE A 224 -17.66 6.71 17.00
N ILE A 225 -17.74 8.04 17.09
CA ILE A 225 -18.61 8.71 18.08
C ILE A 225 -20.07 8.31 17.85
N GLY A 226 -20.58 8.45 16.62
CA GLY A 226 -21.97 8.10 16.31
C GLY A 226 -22.29 6.63 16.52
N LEU A 227 -21.35 5.74 16.20
CA LEU A 227 -21.47 4.31 16.51
C LEU A 227 -21.56 4.08 18.03
N LEU A 228 -20.66 4.67 18.82
CA LEU A 228 -20.65 4.53 20.28
C LEU A 228 -21.90 5.11 20.94
N ASP A 229 -22.39 6.26 20.46
CA ASP A 229 -23.64 6.87 20.93
C ASP A 229 -24.83 5.93 20.66
N THR A 230 -24.90 5.35 19.45
CA THR A 230 -25.97 4.39 19.10
C THR A 230 -25.95 3.15 19.99
N ILE A 231 -24.74 2.59 20.23
CA ILE A 231 -24.57 1.42 21.11
C ILE A 231 -25.00 1.76 22.54
N HIS A 232 -24.64 2.95 23.03
CA HIS A 232 -24.93 3.39 24.38
C HIS A 232 -26.44 3.62 24.59
N GLU A 233 -27.11 4.29 23.65
CA GLU A 233 -28.53 4.62 23.74
C GLU A 233 -29.44 3.39 23.58
N LYS A 234 -29.17 2.56 22.57
CA LYS A 234 -30.02 1.42 22.24
C LYS A 234 -29.62 0.13 22.96
N GLN A 235 -28.43 0.07 23.56
CA GLN A 235 -27.85 -1.15 24.16
C GLN A 235 -27.87 -2.34 23.19
N THR A 236 -27.37 -2.07 21.99
CA THR A 236 -27.50 -2.96 20.83
C THR A 236 -26.84 -4.31 21.08
N ARG A 237 -27.53 -5.42 20.83
CA ARG A 237 -26.94 -6.76 21.07
C ARG A 237 -26.01 -7.19 19.95
N ARG A 238 -26.30 -6.76 18.74
CA ARG A 238 -25.58 -7.17 17.54
C ARG A 238 -25.21 -5.95 16.72
N ILE A 239 -23.96 -5.86 16.30
CA ILE A 239 -23.50 -4.91 15.30
C ILE A 239 -22.92 -5.67 14.12
N LEU A 240 -23.38 -5.35 12.92
CA LEU A 240 -22.86 -5.87 11.67
C LEU A 240 -22.29 -4.73 10.83
N LEU A 241 -20.96 -4.74 10.68
CA LEU A 241 -20.20 -3.80 9.86
C LEU A 241 -19.90 -4.45 8.51
N SER A 242 -20.47 -3.89 7.44
CA SER A 242 -20.30 -4.40 6.07
C SER A 242 -19.45 -3.46 5.23
N ASN A 243 -18.46 -4.02 4.51
CA ASN A 243 -17.54 -3.28 3.63
C ASN A 243 -16.76 -2.16 4.35
N VAL A 244 -16.43 -2.34 5.63
CA VAL A 244 -15.72 -1.33 6.44
C VAL A 244 -14.26 -1.74 6.60
N ALA A 245 -13.33 -0.95 6.05
CA ALA A 245 -11.89 -1.19 6.19
C ALA A 245 -11.33 -0.54 7.47
N PHE A 246 -10.57 -1.29 8.27
CA PHE A 246 -9.97 -0.84 9.54
C PHE A 246 -8.46 -0.65 9.38
N LEU A 247 -8.04 0.54 8.91
CA LEU A 247 -6.67 0.78 8.44
C LEU A 247 -5.79 1.58 9.41
N THR A 248 -6.36 2.17 10.47
CA THR A 248 -5.62 2.97 11.46
C THR A 248 -5.61 2.28 12.82
N HIS A 249 -4.57 2.51 13.63
CA HIS A 249 -4.52 2.02 15.00
C HIS A 249 -5.76 2.42 15.81
N LEU A 250 -6.26 3.64 15.60
CA LEU A 250 -7.48 4.13 16.23
C LEU A 250 -8.66 3.22 15.89
N SER A 251 -8.92 3.00 14.59
CA SER A 251 -10.04 2.18 14.13
C SER A 251 -9.97 0.76 14.69
N VAL A 252 -8.79 0.13 14.65
CA VAL A 252 -8.59 -1.24 15.13
C VAL A 252 -8.72 -1.31 16.65
N SER A 253 -8.19 -0.30 17.36
CA SER A 253 -8.28 -0.24 18.83
C SER A 253 -9.71 -0.07 19.33
N VAL A 254 -10.54 0.71 18.62
CA VAL A 254 -11.97 0.84 18.93
C VAL A 254 -12.69 -0.49 18.68
N LEU A 255 -12.48 -1.12 17.52
CA LEU A 255 -13.09 -2.42 17.19
C LEU A 255 -12.76 -3.49 18.24
N LEU A 256 -11.48 -3.64 18.57
CA LEU A 256 -11.04 -4.66 19.52
C LEU A 256 -11.49 -4.33 20.96
N SER A 257 -11.55 -3.04 21.33
CA SER A 257 -12.09 -2.64 22.63
C SER A 257 -13.58 -2.96 22.77
N LEU A 258 -14.38 -2.75 21.71
CA LEU A 258 -15.79 -3.16 21.69
C LEU A 258 -15.93 -4.67 21.83
N ALA A 259 -15.11 -5.45 21.10
CA ALA A 259 -15.11 -6.90 21.20
C ALA A 259 -14.73 -7.40 22.60
N LEU A 260 -13.66 -6.85 23.21
CA LEU A 260 -13.14 -7.30 24.51
C LEU A 260 -14.01 -6.87 25.69
N PHE A 261 -14.45 -5.62 25.70
CA PHE A 261 -15.02 -5.01 26.90
C PHE A 261 -16.54 -4.89 26.86
N VAL A 262 -17.17 -4.94 25.69
CA VAL A 262 -18.62 -4.68 25.54
C VAL A 262 -19.36 -5.92 25.03
N PHE A 263 -18.99 -6.42 23.86
CA PHE A 263 -19.73 -7.50 23.19
C PHE A 263 -19.31 -8.89 23.69
N GLY A 264 -18.00 -9.14 23.81
CA GLY A 264 -17.46 -10.44 24.22
C GLY A 264 -17.41 -11.48 23.10
N HIS A 265 -17.84 -11.14 21.89
CA HIS A 265 -17.71 -11.97 20.69
C HIS A 265 -17.44 -11.11 19.47
N LEU A 266 -16.53 -11.57 18.61
CA LEU A 266 -16.16 -10.95 17.34
C LEU A 266 -16.08 -12.03 16.25
N SER A 267 -16.71 -11.77 15.11
CA SER A 267 -16.52 -12.57 13.89
C SER A 267 -16.10 -11.70 12.70
N ILE A 268 -15.31 -12.27 11.80
CA ILE A 268 -14.84 -11.64 10.56
C ILE A 268 -15.04 -12.65 9.42
N SER A 269 -15.72 -12.23 8.36
CA SER A 269 -15.98 -13.05 7.18
C SER A 269 -15.80 -12.28 5.86
N THR A 270 -15.33 -12.98 4.82
CA THR A 270 -15.14 -12.41 3.47
C THR A 270 -16.03 -13.03 2.36
N GLY A 271 -16.92 -13.97 2.69
CA GLY A 271 -17.85 -14.60 1.71
C GLY A 271 -19.28 -14.82 2.26
N PRO A 272 -20.35 -14.44 1.53
CA PRO A 272 -20.39 -13.74 0.22
C PRO A 272 -20.16 -12.22 0.29
N ASN A 273 -20.22 -11.64 1.49
CA ASN A 273 -20.03 -10.21 1.74
C ASN A 273 -18.90 -9.99 2.76
N PHE A 274 -18.25 -8.83 2.70
CA PHE A 274 -17.24 -8.43 3.68
C PHE A 274 -17.92 -7.99 4.95
N GLN A 275 -17.87 -8.80 6.00
CA GLN A 275 -18.59 -8.54 7.25
C GLN A 275 -17.68 -8.68 8.46
N ILE A 276 -17.88 -7.78 9.42
CA ILE A 276 -17.35 -7.86 10.78
C ILE A 276 -18.55 -7.77 11.71
N GLU A 277 -18.72 -8.74 12.58
CA GLU A 277 -19.86 -8.82 13.49
C GLU A 277 -19.37 -8.80 14.94
N LEU A 278 -20.09 -8.05 15.76
CA LEU A 278 -19.93 -8.02 17.21
C LEU A 278 -21.24 -8.50 17.84
N LEU A 279 -21.17 -9.46 18.76
CA LEU A 279 -22.33 -10.04 19.42
C LEU A 279 -22.19 -9.97 20.95
N ALA A 280 -23.20 -9.42 21.62
CA ALA A 280 -23.21 -9.25 23.06
C ALA A 280 -23.54 -10.58 23.74
N LYS A 281 -22.73 -10.97 24.73
CA LYS A 281 -22.99 -12.13 25.59
C LYS A 281 -24.17 -11.96 26.56
N CYS A 282 -24.66 -10.73 26.73
CA CYS A 282 -25.66 -10.39 27.73
C CYS A 282 -26.84 -9.62 27.13
N ASP A 283 -28.01 -9.82 27.74
CA ASP A 283 -29.26 -9.20 27.32
C ASP A 283 -29.32 -7.69 27.57
N LYS A 284 -28.55 -7.22 28.56
CA LYS A 284 -28.39 -5.83 28.97
C LYS A 284 -26.96 -5.60 29.41
N TYR A 285 -26.42 -4.44 29.08
CA TYR A 285 -25.06 -4.09 29.45
C TYR A 285 -24.91 -3.86 30.96
N THR A 286 -23.79 -4.30 31.51
CA THR A 286 -23.41 -4.01 32.89
C THR A 286 -23.05 -2.53 33.06
N GLN A 287 -23.04 -2.05 34.30
CA GLN A 287 -22.62 -0.68 34.60
C GLN A 287 -21.17 -0.42 34.13
N ASP A 288 -20.30 -1.43 34.23
CA ASP A 288 -18.91 -1.34 33.78
C ASP A 288 -18.82 -1.23 32.25
N GLN A 289 -19.62 -2.00 31.51
CA GLN A 289 -19.71 -1.90 30.04
C GLN A 289 -20.21 -0.51 29.62
N MET A 290 -21.28 -0.03 30.26
CA MET A 290 -21.85 1.29 29.99
C MET A 290 -20.86 2.42 30.29
N SER A 291 -20.13 2.33 31.41
CA SER A 291 -19.10 3.32 31.76
C SER A 291 -17.91 3.28 30.82
N THR A 292 -17.53 2.09 30.32
CA THR A 292 -16.46 1.92 29.33
C THR A 292 -16.82 2.55 27.99
N LEU A 293 -18.03 2.28 27.48
CA LEU A 293 -18.54 2.89 26.25
C LEU A 293 -18.50 4.41 26.34
N LYS A 294 -19.04 4.95 27.43
CA LYS A 294 -19.05 6.39 27.69
C LYS A 294 -17.64 6.97 27.75
N ARG A 295 -16.71 6.30 28.45
CA ARG A 295 -15.32 6.74 28.57
C ARG A 295 -14.60 6.78 27.22
N ILE A 296 -14.76 5.75 26.38
CA ILE A 296 -14.18 5.74 25.03
C ILE A 296 -14.79 6.85 24.19
N ARG A 297 -16.11 7.00 24.24
CA ARG A 297 -16.84 8.04 23.52
C ARG A 297 -16.37 9.44 23.90
N ASP A 298 -16.26 9.74 25.19
CA ASP A 298 -15.86 11.06 25.69
C ASP A 298 -14.39 11.35 25.32
N LEU A 299 -13.50 10.36 25.41
CA LEU A 299 -12.13 10.47 24.89
C LEU A 299 -12.09 10.84 23.42
N LEU A 300 -12.89 10.16 22.60
CA LEU A 300 -13.03 10.44 21.18
C LEU A 300 -13.86 11.69 20.89
N ALA A 301 -14.46 12.37 21.85
CA ALA A 301 -15.14 13.64 21.64
C ALA A 301 -14.23 14.83 22.02
N GLU A 302 -13.51 14.70 23.13
CA GLU A 302 -12.70 15.75 23.74
C GLU A 302 -11.31 15.89 23.10
N ASP A 303 -10.67 14.79 22.72
CA ASP A 303 -9.28 14.80 22.25
C ASP A 303 -9.16 14.30 20.80
N ALA A 304 -8.84 15.21 19.88
CA ALA A 304 -8.67 14.91 18.45
C ALA A 304 -7.31 14.24 18.15
N ASN A 305 -6.38 14.25 19.12
CA ASN A 305 -5.02 13.74 18.94
C ASN A 305 -4.88 12.27 19.34
N VAL A 306 -5.98 11.60 19.71
CA VAL A 306 -5.99 10.18 20.10
C VAL A 306 -5.73 9.31 18.87
N LEU A 307 -4.64 8.55 18.90
CA LEU A 307 -4.24 7.64 17.81
C LEU A 307 -4.51 6.17 18.12
N CYS A 308 -4.59 5.81 19.41
CA CYS A 308 -4.87 4.45 19.87
C CYS A 308 -5.36 4.49 21.32
N ILE A 309 -6.34 3.65 21.68
CA ILE A 309 -6.91 3.56 23.04
C ILE A 309 -6.55 2.27 23.80
N MET A 310 -5.65 1.45 23.24
CA MET A 310 -5.17 0.23 23.88
C MET A 310 -3.67 -0.01 23.63
N PRO A 311 -3.00 -0.87 24.42
CA PRO A 311 -1.60 -1.20 24.21
C PRO A 311 -1.35 -1.68 22.78
N ILE A 312 -0.40 -1.04 22.09
CA ILE A 312 -0.12 -1.28 20.67
C ILE A 312 0.31 -2.73 20.42
N GLU A 313 0.95 -3.36 21.39
CA GLU A 313 1.36 -4.77 21.37
C GLU A 313 0.17 -5.72 21.23
N LYS A 314 -0.99 -5.36 21.81
CA LYS A 314 -2.24 -6.14 21.70
C LYS A 314 -2.86 -6.03 20.29
N LEU A 315 -2.43 -5.07 19.47
CA LEU A 315 -2.92 -4.86 18.11
C LEU A 315 -2.08 -5.54 17.03
N HIS A 316 -0.94 -6.10 17.39
CA HIS A 316 0.03 -6.60 16.42
C HIS A 316 0.40 -8.06 16.65
N ARG A 317 0.84 -8.72 15.57
CA ARG A 317 1.44 -10.06 15.59
C ARG A 317 0.57 -11.13 16.28
N ASN A 318 -0.74 -11.01 16.16
CA ASN A 318 -1.70 -11.96 16.70
C ASN A 318 -2.69 -12.42 15.62
N LYS A 319 -3.48 -13.45 15.95
CA LYS A 319 -4.43 -14.07 15.01
C LYS A 319 -5.43 -13.03 14.48
N PHE A 320 -6.03 -12.23 15.38
CA PHE A 320 -6.94 -11.15 15.04
C PHE A 320 -6.32 -10.17 14.03
N ALA A 321 -5.11 -9.65 14.31
CA ALA A 321 -4.43 -8.68 13.44
C ALA A 321 -4.12 -9.26 12.06
N ASN A 322 -3.67 -10.53 11.99
CA ASN A 322 -3.40 -11.20 10.72
C ASN A 322 -4.68 -11.41 9.91
N THR A 323 -5.77 -11.84 10.56
CA THR A 323 -7.09 -11.99 9.94
C THR A 323 -7.63 -10.65 9.44
N LEU A 324 -7.56 -9.60 10.27
CA LEU A 324 -8.04 -8.27 9.91
C LEU A 324 -7.25 -7.68 8.74
N MET A 325 -5.92 -7.87 8.74
CA MET A 325 -5.07 -7.47 7.62
C MET A 325 -5.47 -8.19 6.32
N ALA A 326 -5.74 -9.50 6.38
CA ALA A 326 -6.19 -10.27 5.23
C ALA A 326 -7.59 -9.82 4.75
N TYR A 327 -8.53 -9.57 5.66
CA TYR A 327 -9.84 -8.98 5.37
C TYR A 327 -9.70 -7.62 4.66
N ASN A 328 -8.92 -6.70 5.23
CA ASN A 328 -8.70 -5.37 4.67
C ASN A 328 -8.09 -5.46 3.27
N ASN A 329 -7.07 -6.30 3.08
CA ASN A 329 -6.44 -6.45 1.77
C ASN A 329 -7.43 -6.95 0.72
N GLN A 330 -8.26 -7.95 1.03
CA GLN A 330 -9.26 -8.46 0.09
C GLN A 330 -10.33 -7.41 -0.25
N LEU A 331 -10.82 -6.69 0.75
CA LEU A 331 -11.80 -5.61 0.56
C LEU A 331 -11.22 -4.49 -0.32
N LEU A 332 -9.99 -4.06 -0.02
CA LEU A 332 -9.27 -3.04 -0.78
C LEU A 332 -9.06 -3.50 -2.24
N MET A 333 -8.59 -4.72 -2.45
CA MET A 333 -8.39 -5.26 -3.81
C MET A 333 -9.69 -5.32 -4.60
N LYS A 334 -10.81 -5.71 -3.96
CA LYS A 334 -12.14 -5.67 -4.60
C LYS A 334 -12.54 -4.26 -4.97
N ASN A 335 -12.37 -3.31 -4.06
CA ASN A 335 -12.69 -1.90 -4.31
C ASN A 335 -11.81 -1.30 -5.43
N PHE A 336 -10.52 -1.65 -5.48
CA PHE A 336 -9.60 -1.18 -6.52
C PHE A 336 -9.93 -1.74 -7.90
N LYS A 337 -10.40 -2.99 -7.98
CA LYS A 337 -10.92 -3.56 -9.24
C LYS A 337 -12.16 -2.80 -9.71
N LEU A 338 -13.13 -2.59 -8.82
CA LEU A 338 -14.34 -1.81 -9.11
C LEU A 338 -14.01 -0.36 -9.51
N ALA A 339 -12.95 0.22 -8.95
CA ALA A 339 -12.52 1.58 -9.29
C ALA A 339 -11.95 1.71 -10.71
N LEU A 340 -11.44 0.62 -11.29
CA LEU A 340 -10.91 0.58 -12.65
C LEU A 340 -11.96 0.21 -13.70
N ASP A 341 -12.98 -0.55 -13.29
CA ASP A 341 -14.08 -0.96 -14.17
C ASP A 341 -15.13 0.15 -14.39
N ASN A 342 -15.12 1.20 -13.55
CA ASN A 342 -15.96 2.40 -13.64
C ASN A 342 -15.18 3.60 -14.18
#